data_AF-A0A7Y9HQS1-F1
#
_entry.id   AF-A0A7Y9HQS1-F1
#
_cell.length_a   1.000
_cell.length_b   1.000
_cell.length_c   1.000
_cell.angle_alpha   90.00
_cell.angle_beta   90.00
_cell.angle_gamma   90.00
#
_symmetry.space_group_name_H-M   'P 1'
#
loop_
_entity.id
_entity.type
_entity.pdbx_description
1 polymer ?
#
loop_
_entity_poly.entity_id
_entity_poly.type
_entity_poly.pdbx_seq_one_letter_code
_entity_poly.pdbx_strand_id
1 'polypeptide(L)'
;MLFLKSTTVTKAPGIYDVDIAAKPPGKTFGVFLATDPDNPPTEVLAQLAALGFKQTYSGGYTHKDRGKVLDLHFQKPGTDLFEGWKAEEQEANMAAITALFGGIGITITPRVMSLAEAYA
;
A
#
# COMPACT_ATOMS: atom_id res chain seq x y z
N MET A 1 -9.18 -1.97 -4.74
CA MET A 1 -9.38 -3.20 -3.95
C MET A 1 -8.28 -4.19 -4.28
N LEU A 2 -7.51 -4.66 -3.30
CA LEU A 2 -6.54 -5.74 -3.54
C LEU A 2 -7.25 -7.09 -3.75
N PHE A 3 -6.78 -7.86 -4.73
CA PHE A 3 -7.32 -9.20 -5.02
C PHE A 3 -6.78 -10.21 -4.00
N LEU A 4 -7.45 -10.32 -2.87
CA LEU A 4 -7.14 -11.32 -1.85
C LEU A 4 -7.51 -12.73 -2.31
N LYS A 5 -6.64 -13.70 -2.01
CA LYS A 5 -6.97 -15.13 -2.14
C LYS A 5 -7.86 -15.60 -0.99
N SER A 6 -7.55 -15.17 0.23
CA SER A 6 -8.25 -15.46 1.48
C SER A 6 -7.96 -14.40 2.54
N THR A 7 -8.84 -14.30 3.54
CA THR A 7 -8.67 -13.56 4.80
C THR A 7 -8.22 -14.45 5.96
N THR A 8 -8.07 -15.75 5.74
CA THR A 8 -7.61 -16.70 6.79
C THR A 8 -6.09 -16.76 6.92
N VAL A 9 -5.37 -16.19 5.94
CA VAL A 9 -3.91 -16.11 5.92
C VAL A 9 -3.50 -14.65 5.97
N THR A 10 -2.69 -14.29 6.96
CA THR A 10 -2.12 -12.96 7.12
C THR A 10 -0.65 -12.97 6.76
N LYS A 11 -0.17 -11.93 6.06
CA LYS A 11 1.26 -11.73 5.80
C LYS A 11 2.00 -11.20 7.03
N ALA A 12 1.32 -10.42 7.86
CA ALA A 12 1.78 -9.91 9.14
C ALA A 12 0.56 -9.62 10.04
N PRO A 13 0.71 -9.38 11.35
CA PRO A 13 -0.40 -9.03 12.22
C PRO A 13 -1.26 -7.89 11.64
N GLY A 14 -2.56 -8.15 11.45
CA GLY A 14 -3.51 -7.18 10.90
C GLY A 14 -3.42 -6.91 9.40
N ILE A 15 -2.53 -7.60 8.67
CA ILE A 15 -2.29 -7.40 7.23
C ILE A 15 -2.54 -8.69 6.47
N TYR A 16 -3.59 -8.68 5.63
CA TYR A 16 -3.83 -9.76 4.68
C TYR A 16 -2.90 -9.64 3.47
N ASP A 17 -2.77 -8.43 2.91
CA ASP A 17 -1.91 -8.20 1.75
C ASP A 17 -1.41 -6.75 1.65
N VAL A 18 -0.32 -6.58 0.91
CA VAL A 18 0.35 -5.31 0.60
C VAL A 18 0.73 -5.32 -0.87
N ASP A 19 0.37 -4.26 -1.59
CA ASP A 19 0.87 -3.98 -2.94
C ASP A 19 1.51 -2.59 -2.98
N ILE A 20 2.64 -2.50 -3.67
CA ILE A 20 3.35 -1.24 -3.89
C ILE A 20 3.30 -0.96 -5.38
N ALA A 21 2.42 -0.06 -5.78
CA ALA A 21 2.09 0.09 -7.18
C ALA A 21 2.02 1.55 -7.61
N ALA A 22 2.53 1.85 -8.81
CA ALA A 22 2.40 3.15 -9.43
C ALA A 22 1.42 3.09 -10.60
N LYS A 23 0.59 4.12 -10.76
CA LYS A 23 -0.16 4.29 -12.00
C LYS A 23 0.81 4.61 -13.15
N PRO A 24 0.57 4.18 -14.40
CA PRO A 24 1.35 4.61 -15.55
C PRO A 24 1.43 6.14 -15.60
N PRO A 25 2.62 6.74 -15.81
CA PRO A 25 3.86 6.14 -16.27
C PRO A 25 4.83 5.61 -15.18
N GLY A 26 4.44 5.52 -13.91
CA GLY A 26 5.27 4.92 -12.87
C GLY A 26 6.09 5.90 -12.02
N LYS A 27 5.68 7.18 -11.94
CA LYS A 27 6.45 8.24 -11.26
C LYS A 27 6.23 8.34 -9.75
N THR A 28 5.10 7.85 -9.24
CA THR A 28 4.76 7.91 -7.81
C THR A 28 4.12 6.59 -7.43
N PHE A 29 4.65 5.93 -6.40
CA PHE A 29 4.12 4.66 -5.91
C PHE A 29 3.14 4.91 -4.76
N GLY A 30 2.00 4.24 -4.83
CA GLY A 30 1.06 4.12 -3.72
C GLY A 30 1.35 2.86 -2.89
N VAL A 31 0.97 2.93 -1.62
CA VAL A 31 0.93 1.76 -0.73
C VAL A 31 -0.53 1.34 -0.60
N PHE A 32 -0.83 0.11 -1.01
CA PHE A 32 -2.17 -0.46 -0.94
C PHE A 32 -2.15 -1.57 0.10
N LEU A 33 -3.06 -1.49 1.08
CA LEU A 33 -3.15 -2.45 2.17
C LEU A 33 -4.55 -3.05 2.21
N ALA A 34 -4.62 -4.36 2.36
CA ALA A 34 -5.81 -5.05 2.78
C ALA A 34 -5.61 -5.53 4.22
N THR A 35 -6.41 -5.00 5.14
CA THR A 35 -6.19 -5.14 6.58
C THR A 35 -7.39 -5.76 7.28
N ASP A 36 -7.15 -6.36 8.44
CA ASP A 36 -8.20 -6.80 9.35
C ASP A 36 -8.76 -5.57 10.10
N PRO A 37 -10.03 -5.18 9.90
CA PRO A 37 -10.61 -4.05 10.62
C PRO A 37 -10.75 -4.30 12.13
N ASP A 38 -10.85 -5.57 12.55
CA ASP A 38 -11.00 -5.91 13.97
C ASP A 38 -9.63 -5.92 14.67
N ASN A 39 -8.52 -6.02 13.92
CA ASN A 39 -7.13 -6.01 14.42
C ASN A 39 -6.21 -5.16 13.52
N PRO A 40 -6.37 -3.83 13.46
CA PRO A 40 -5.66 -2.99 12.49
C PRO A 40 -4.15 -2.92 12.79
N PRO A 41 -3.28 -2.83 11.75
CA PRO A 41 -1.82 -2.76 11.89
C PRO A 41 -1.37 -1.34 12.28
N THR A 42 -1.77 -0.87 13.45
CA THR A 42 -1.63 0.52 13.91
C THR A 42 -0.20 1.07 13.80
N GLU A 43 0.81 0.28 14.13
CA GLU A 43 2.22 0.68 14.03
C GLU A 43 2.64 0.97 12.58
N VAL A 44 2.21 0.14 11.63
CA VAL A 44 2.49 0.33 10.20
C VAL A 44 1.80 1.60 9.70
N LEU A 45 0.55 1.82 10.10
CA LEU A 45 -0.20 3.02 9.73
C LEU A 45 0.46 4.30 10.27
N ALA A 46 0.93 4.26 11.53
CA ALA A 46 1.67 5.37 12.14
C ALA A 46 3.01 5.63 11.43
N GLN A 47 3.75 4.57 11.06
CA GLN A 47 5.00 4.71 10.33
C GLN A 47 4.80 5.25 8.91
N LEU A 48 3.77 4.82 8.19
CA LEU A 48 3.40 5.41 6.89
C LEU A 48 3.14 6.91 7.01
N ALA A 49 2.37 7.33 8.02
CA ALA A 49 2.12 8.74 8.27
C ALA A 49 3.41 9.51 8.60
N ALA A 50 4.29 8.95 9.44
CA ALA A 50 5.60 9.54 9.77
C ALA A 50 6.53 9.67 8.55
N LEU A 51 6.44 8.73 7.59
CA LEU A 51 7.15 8.79 6.30
C LEU A 51 6.54 9.81 5.31
N GLY A 52 5.42 10.44 5.69
CA GLY A 52 4.72 11.45 4.88
C GLY A 52 3.70 10.89 3.90
N PHE A 53 3.35 9.61 4.01
CA PHE A 53 2.25 9.03 3.24
C PHE A 53 0.90 9.46 3.82
N LYS A 54 0.01 9.93 2.95
CA LYS A 54 -1.34 10.33 3.29
C LYS A 54 -2.32 9.27 2.82
N GLN A 55 -3.30 8.94 3.66
CA GLN A 55 -4.39 8.05 3.27
C GLN A 55 -5.29 8.76 2.25
N THR A 56 -5.47 8.15 1.08
CA THR A 56 -6.32 8.68 0.00
C THR A 56 -7.61 7.90 -0.18
N TYR A 57 -7.70 6.69 0.37
CA TYR A 57 -8.89 5.85 0.32
C TYR A 57 -9.00 4.96 1.55
N SER A 58 -10.24 4.71 1.96
CA SER A 58 -10.61 3.68 2.94
C SER A 58 -11.97 3.10 2.59
N GLY A 59 -12.03 1.77 2.47
CA GLY A 59 -13.26 1.07 2.13
C GLY A 59 -13.33 -0.30 2.78
N GLY A 60 -14.40 -0.54 3.53
CA GLY A 60 -14.69 -1.85 4.10
C GLY A 60 -15.45 -2.75 3.13
N TYR A 61 -15.11 -4.03 3.07
CA TYR A 61 -15.89 -5.03 2.35
C TYR A 61 -15.83 -6.40 3.03
N THR A 62 -16.78 -7.28 2.70
CA THR A 62 -16.76 -8.69 3.12
C THR A 62 -16.14 -9.51 1.99
N HIS A 63 -15.07 -10.22 2.28
CA HIS A 63 -14.43 -11.10 1.31
C HIS A 63 -15.26 -12.38 1.08
N LYS A 64 -15.00 -13.13 0.00
CA LYS A 64 -15.77 -14.33 -0.37
C LYS A 64 -15.77 -15.44 0.69
N ASP A 65 -14.74 -15.48 1.54
CA ASP A 65 -14.64 -16.41 2.68
C ASP A 65 -15.24 -15.85 3.97
N ARG A 66 -16.04 -14.77 3.87
CA ARG A 66 -16.75 -14.08 4.94
C ARG A 66 -15.88 -13.32 5.94
N GLY A 67 -14.57 -13.22 5.72
CA GLY A 67 -13.73 -12.30 6.50
C GLY A 67 -14.02 -10.85 6.16
N LYS A 68 -13.90 -9.98 7.16
CA LYS A 68 -13.97 -8.53 6.97
C LYS A 68 -12.62 -8.01 6.50
N VAL A 69 -12.64 -7.07 5.57
CA VAL A 69 -11.45 -6.43 5.05
C VAL A 69 -11.64 -4.92 5.09
N LEU A 70 -10.63 -4.22 5.54
CA LEU A 70 -10.49 -2.79 5.38
C LEU A 70 -9.36 -2.53 4.37
N ASP A 71 -9.75 -2.07 3.19
CA ASP A 71 -8.82 -1.65 2.14
C ASP A 71 -8.42 -0.19 2.37
N LEU A 72 -7.12 0.06 2.35
CA LEU A 72 -6.52 1.36 2.62
C LEU A 72 -5.51 1.69 1.54
N HIS A 73 -5.61 2.88 0.97
CA HIS A 73 -4.62 3.37 0.01
C HIS A 73 -3.90 4.58 0.58
N PHE A 74 -2.59 4.62 0.35
CA PHE A 74 -1.74 5.74 0.75
C PHE A 74 -0.90 6.23 -0.41
N GLN A 75 -0.72 7.55 -0.46
CA GLN A 75 0.12 8.21 -1.46
C GLN A 75 0.98 9.29 -0.79
N LYS A 76 2.17 9.50 -1.34
CA LYS A 76 3.04 10.60 -0.98
C LYS A 76 3.39 11.36 -2.27
N PRO A 77 2.90 12.60 -2.47
CA PRO A 77 3.25 13.36 -3.66
C PRO A 77 4.75 13.64 -3.68
N GLY A 78 5.33 13.70 -4.88
CA GLY A 78 6.69 14.18 -5.10
C GLY A 78 6.76 15.67 -5.38
N THR A 79 7.98 16.13 -5.70
CA THR A 79 8.25 17.55 -5.93
C THR A 79 8.47 17.91 -7.41
N ASP A 80 8.13 17.04 -8.35
CA ASP A 80 8.03 17.43 -9.77
C ASP A 80 6.76 18.27 -10.05
N LEU A 81 6.66 18.82 -11.27
CA LEU A 81 5.56 19.71 -11.67
C LEU A 81 4.17 19.03 -11.62
N PHE A 82 4.12 17.69 -11.61
CA PHE A 82 2.92 16.86 -11.62
C PHE A 82 2.84 15.96 -10.38
N GLU A 83 3.49 16.34 -9.27
CA GLU A 83 3.54 15.58 -8.02
C GLU A 83 4.18 14.18 -8.16
N GLY A 84 5.01 14.01 -9.17
CA GLY A 84 5.88 12.86 -9.41
C GLY A 84 7.11 12.87 -8.51
N TRP A 85 7.59 11.70 -8.08
CA TRP A 85 8.89 11.59 -7.43
C TRP A 85 10.01 11.85 -8.43
N LYS A 86 10.96 12.69 -8.05
CA LYS A 86 12.29 12.76 -8.68
C LYS A 86 13.09 11.50 -8.35
N ALA A 87 14.20 11.27 -9.03
CA ALA A 87 15.00 10.06 -8.86
C ALA A 87 15.45 9.85 -7.40
N GLU A 88 15.91 10.91 -6.75
CA GLU A 88 16.38 10.88 -5.37
C GLU A 88 15.22 10.63 -4.38
N GLU A 89 14.05 11.21 -4.66
CA GLU A 89 12.84 10.99 -3.87
C GLU A 89 12.34 9.55 -4.02
N GLN A 90 12.37 9.02 -5.25
CA GLN A 90 11.97 7.66 -5.54
C GLN A 90 12.86 6.66 -4.82
N GLU A 91 14.18 6.84 -4.87
CA GLU A 91 15.13 5.99 -4.16
C GLU A 91 14.89 6.04 -2.63
N ALA A 92 14.81 7.23 -2.06
CA ALA A 92 14.62 7.41 -0.62
C ALA A 92 13.27 6.86 -0.14
N ASN A 93 12.18 7.16 -0.86
CA ASN A 93 10.85 6.68 -0.50
C ASN A 93 10.75 5.16 -0.67
N MET A 94 11.33 4.59 -1.73
CA MET A 94 11.30 3.14 -1.94
C MET A 94 12.13 2.40 -0.90
N ALA A 95 13.29 2.93 -0.50
CA ALA A 95 14.09 2.37 0.57
C ALA A 95 13.32 2.39 1.91
N ALA A 96 12.61 3.48 2.21
CA ALA A 96 11.79 3.59 3.41
C ALA A 96 10.61 2.61 3.43
N ILE A 97 9.88 2.47 2.31
CA ILE A 97 8.81 1.47 2.17
C ILE A 97 9.39 0.05 2.33
N THR A 98 10.52 -0.24 1.69
CA THR A 98 11.20 -1.55 1.78
C THR A 98 11.59 -1.86 3.23
N ALA A 99 12.17 -0.90 3.95
CA ALA A 99 12.56 -1.08 5.34
C ALA A 99 11.34 -1.30 6.26
N LEU A 100 10.27 -0.52 6.08
CA LEU A 100 9.03 -0.64 6.85
C LEU A 100 8.45 -2.05 6.75
N PHE A 101 8.20 -2.53 5.53
CA PHE A 101 7.58 -3.83 5.33
C PHE A 101 8.55 -4.99 5.59
N GLY A 102 9.83 -4.83 5.26
CA GLY A 102 10.87 -5.80 5.60
C GLY A 102 11.02 -6.00 7.12
N GLY A 103 10.86 -4.94 7.90
CA GLY A 103 10.91 -4.98 9.38
C GLY A 103 9.81 -5.84 10.02
N ILE A 104 8.72 -6.10 9.29
CA ILE A 104 7.62 -6.97 9.73
C ILE A 104 7.55 -8.28 8.93
N GLY A 105 8.61 -8.63 8.20
CA GLY A 105 8.71 -9.89 7.46
C GLY A 105 7.99 -9.92 6.11
N ILE A 106 7.58 -8.76 5.58
CA ILE A 106 6.94 -8.66 4.27
C ILE A 106 7.96 -8.21 3.22
N THR A 107 8.27 -9.10 2.28
CA THR A 107 8.99 -8.73 1.05
C THR A 107 8.02 -8.08 0.06
N ILE A 108 8.28 -6.83 -0.31
CA ILE A 108 7.50 -6.10 -1.31
C ILE A 108 8.08 -6.29 -2.72
N THR A 109 7.21 -6.20 -3.73
CA THR A 109 7.61 -6.19 -5.14
C THR A 109 6.95 -4.99 -5.83
N PRO A 110 7.63 -3.83 -5.90
CA PRO A 110 7.08 -2.64 -6.54
C PRO A 110 6.78 -2.89 -8.02
N ARG A 111 5.61 -2.43 -8.50
CA ARG A 111 5.18 -2.62 -9.89
C ARG A 111 4.48 -1.39 -10.47
N VAL A 112 4.40 -1.34 -11.80
CA VAL A 112 3.52 -0.38 -12.49
C VAL A 112 2.21 -1.10 -12.82
N MET A 113 1.09 -0.47 -12.50
CA MET A 113 -0.24 -0.99 -12.83
C MET A 113 -0.45 -1.07 -14.34
N SER A 114 -1.25 -2.03 -14.79
CA SER A 114 -1.79 -1.97 -16.14
C SER A 114 -2.73 -0.77 -16.32
N LEU A 115 -2.97 -0.36 -17.57
CA LEU A 115 -3.95 0.70 -17.86
C LEU A 115 -5.35 0.33 -17.35
N ALA A 116 -5.75 -0.94 -17.48
CA ALA A 116 -7.04 -1.41 -16.99
C ALA A 116 -7.19 -1.26 -15.47
N GLU A 117 -6.15 -1.61 -14.70
CA GLU A 117 -6.15 -1.43 -13.24
C GLU A 117 -6.14 0.04 -12.83
N ALA A 118 -5.45 0.91 -13.57
CA ALA A 118 -5.29 2.32 -13.19
C ALA A 118 -6.59 3.15 -13.35
N TYR A 119 -7.53 2.70 -14.20
CA TYR A 119 -8.74 3.41 -14.60
C TYR A 119 -10.06 2.65 -14.31
N ALA A 120 -9.99 1.53 -13.59
CA ALA A 120 -11.16 0.81 -13.05
C ALA A 120 -11.62 1.44 -11.72
#